data_AF-A0A1Y4F546-F1
#
_entry.id   AF-A0A1Y4F546-F1
#
_cell.length_a   1.000
_cell.length_b   1.000
_cell.length_c   1.000
_cell.angle_alpha   90.00
_cell.angle_beta   90.00
_cell.angle_gamma   90.00
#
_symmetry.space_group_name_H-M   'P 1'
#
loop_
_entity.id
_entity.type
_entity.pdbx_description
1 polymer ?
#
loop_
_entity_poly.entity_id
_entity_poly.type
_entity_poly.pdbx_seq_one_letter_code
_entity_poly.pdbx_strand_id
1 'polypeptide(L)'
;MEGKEQRLWFLFQFLHEVEEEMSKEEQKQVMIEKAINLKLMCDYAVSCSYLDIVLIICMLRDYVQIVDEIRADDIQWSAYYRDKFLKMADRLSEQIEYDYDAAKERCLTKRQREENAGDIGEDAMAMAVKYGKGKKKKEKEKSNEN
;
A
#
# COMPACT_ATOMS: atom_id res chain seq x y z
N MET A 1 -11.34 15.30 8.71
CA MET A 1 -11.89 14.02 8.21
C MET A 1 -11.13 13.54 6.98
N GLU A 2 -10.75 14.43 6.05
CA GLU A 2 -9.99 14.11 4.83
C GLU A 2 -8.72 13.27 5.05
N GLY A 3 -7.90 13.57 6.07
CA GLY A 3 -6.65 12.82 6.30
C GLY A 3 -6.83 11.36 6.74
N LYS A 4 -7.99 10.98 7.30
CA LYS A 4 -8.26 9.60 7.73
C LYS A 4 -8.76 8.74 6.57
N GLU A 5 -9.63 9.30 5.72
CA GLU A 5 -10.10 8.62 4.51
C GLU A 5 -8.96 8.38 3.51
N GLN A 6 -8.06 9.34 3.32
CA GLN A 6 -6.89 9.18 2.46
C GLN A 6 -5.94 8.06 2.93
N ARG A 7 -5.86 7.81 4.25
CA ARG A 7 -5.03 6.74 4.83
C ARG A 7 -5.68 5.38 4.73
N LEU A 8 -6.99 5.28 4.94
CA LEU A 8 -7.73 4.05 4.68
C LEU A 8 -7.68 3.70 3.20
N TRP A 9 -7.81 4.70 2.33
CA TRP A 9 -7.62 4.53 0.90
C TRP A 9 -6.20 4.04 0.56
N PHE A 10 -5.16 4.64 1.15
CA PHE A 10 -3.78 4.15 1.00
C PHE A 10 -3.61 2.71 1.48
N LEU A 11 -4.17 2.34 2.63
CA LEU A 11 -4.12 0.98 3.15
C LEU A 11 -4.72 -0.01 2.15
N PHE A 12 -5.94 0.26 1.66
CA PHE A 12 -6.59 -0.65 0.70
C PHE A 12 -5.85 -0.72 -0.64
N GLN A 13 -5.32 0.41 -1.11
CA GLN A 13 -4.50 0.46 -2.31
C GLN A 13 -3.22 -0.36 -2.15
N PHE A 14 -2.52 -0.22 -1.02
CA PHE A 14 -1.32 -0.98 -0.71
C PHE A 14 -1.59 -2.48 -0.63
N LEU A 15 -2.65 -2.90 0.07
CA LEU A 15 -3.04 -4.31 0.15
C LEU A 15 -3.39 -4.89 -1.22
N HIS A 16 -4.07 -4.11 -2.06
CA HIS A 16 -4.41 -4.53 -3.42
C HIS A 16 -3.17 -4.71 -4.29
N GLU A 17 -2.21 -3.78 -4.22
CA GLU A 17 -0.93 -3.91 -4.94
C GLU A 17 -0.12 -5.12 -4.46
N VAL A 18 -0.09 -5.36 -3.15
CA VAL A 18 0.55 -6.55 -2.58
C VAL A 18 -0.13 -7.83 -3.07
N GLU A 19 -1.46 -7.85 -3.17
CA GLU A 19 -2.20 -8.99 -3.70
C GLU A 19 -1.97 -9.21 -5.20
N GLU A 20 -1.88 -8.14 -6.00
CA GLU A 20 -1.63 -8.23 -7.45
C GLU A 20 -0.19 -8.61 -7.81
N GLU A 21 0.81 -8.17 -7.03
CA GLU A 21 2.22 -8.50 -7.28
C GLU A 21 2.54 -9.97 -7.01
N MET A 22 1.71 -10.64 -6.23
CA MET A 22 1.92 -12.02 -5.79
C MET A 22 1.47 -13.01 -6.87
N SER A 23 2.41 -13.83 -7.32
CA SER A 23 2.19 -14.89 -8.30
C SER A 23 1.30 -16.02 -7.75
N LYS A 24 0.71 -16.83 -8.66
CA LYS A 24 -0.04 -18.03 -8.27
C LYS A 24 0.79 -19.05 -7.46
N GLU A 25 2.12 -18.99 -7.58
CA GLU A 25 3.04 -19.85 -6.85
C GLU A 25 3.19 -19.45 -5.38
N GLU A 26 2.73 -18.27 -4.97
CA GLU A 26 2.73 -17.79 -3.59
C GLU A 26 1.39 -18.05 -2.87
N GLN A 27 0.44 -18.69 -3.55
CA GLN A 27 -0.69 -19.39 -2.91
C GLN A 27 -0.24 -20.68 -2.19
N LYS A 28 1.07 -20.97 -2.17
CA LYS A 28 1.65 -22.08 -1.40
C LYS A 28 1.33 -21.93 0.08
N GLN A 29 1.08 -23.08 0.71
CA GLN A 29 0.81 -23.15 2.13
C GLN A 29 2.09 -22.96 2.93
N VAL A 30 2.03 -22.04 3.89
CA VAL A 30 2.98 -21.89 4.99
C VAL A 30 2.45 -22.68 6.18
N MET A 31 3.32 -23.49 6.77
CA MET A 31 3.02 -24.26 7.97
C MET A 31 3.34 -23.41 9.19
N ILE A 32 2.33 -23.15 10.01
CA ILE A 32 2.53 -22.51 11.31
C ILE A 32 2.73 -23.63 12.33
N GLU A 33 3.98 -23.79 12.78
CA GLU A 33 4.35 -24.75 13.82
C GLU A 33 4.14 -24.17 15.23
N LYS A 34 3.98 -25.06 16.22
CA LYS A 34 3.82 -24.71 17.65
C LYS A 34 2.56 -23.89 17.95
N ALA A 35 1.53 -24.00 17.12
CA ALA A 35 0.20 -23.49 17.44
C ALA A 35 -0.49 -24.46 18.40
N ILE A 36 -0.70 -24.02 19.65
CA ILE A 36 -1.36 -24.84 20.68
C ILE A 36 -2.88 -24.68 20.55
N ASN A 37 -3.58 -25.78 20.35
CA ASN A 37 -5.04 -25.77 20.47
C ASN A 37 -5.41 -25.66 21.95
N LEU A 38 -5.90 -24.52 22.41
CA LEU A 38 -6.23 -24.29 23.83
C LEU A 38 -7.33 -25.22 24.37
N LYS A 39 -8.13 -25.85 23.49
CA LYS A 39 -9.20 -26.79 23.88
C LYS A 39 -8.69 -28.23 23.97
N LEU A 40 -7.79 -28.62 23.08
CA LEU A 40 -7.24 -29.97 22.99
C LEU A 40 -5.86 -30.12 23.66
N MET A 41 -5.23 -29.00 24.03
CA MET A 41 -3.89 -28.88 24.61
C MET A 41 -2.80 -29.64 23.84
N CYS A 42 -2.97 -29.79 22.53
CA CYS A 42 -2.01 -30.44 21.63
C CYS A 42 -1.49 -29.47 20.56
N ASP A 43 -0.30 -29.80 20.03
CA ASP A 43 0.26 -29.12 18.87
C ASP A 43 -0.65 -29.36 17.66
N TYR A 44 -1.10 -28.26 17.06
CA TYR A 44 -1.91 -28.27 15.86
C TYR A 44 -1.13 -27.60 14.74
N ALA A 45 -1.08 -28.23 13.58
CA ALA A 45 -0.54 -27.61 12.39
C ALA A 45 -1.65 -26.78 11.73
N VAL A 46 -1.44 -25.47 11.59
CA VAL A 46 -2.32 -24.60 10.82
C VAL A 46 -1.62 -24.27 9.52
N SER A 47 -2.28 -24.52 8.39
CA SER A 47 -1.84 -24.06 7.07
C SER A 47 -2.45 -22.70 6.78
N CYS A 48 -1.62 -21.72 6.43
CA CYS A 48 -2.06 -20.41 5.96
C CYS A 48 -1.38 -20.16 4.61
N SER A 49 -2.01 -19.49 3.64
CA SER A 49 -1.25 -19.15 2.43
C SER A 49 -0.18 -18.12 2.76
N TYR A 50 0.92 -18.11 2.01
CA TYR A 50 1.97 -17.11 2.22
C TYR A 50 1.41 -15.69 2.07
N LEU A 51 0.55 -15.48 1.07
CA LEU A 51 -0.17 -14.23 0.85
C LEU A 51 -0.99 -13.81 2.09
N ASP A 52 -1.73 -14.73 2.70
CA ASP A 52 -2.53 -14.41 3.90
C ASP A 52 -1.64 -13.90 5.04
N ILE A 53 -0.48 -14.52 5.26
CA ILE A 53 0.48 -14.10 6.31
C ILE A 53 1.05 -12.71 5.99
N VAL A 54 1.40 -12.45 4.73
CA VAL A 54 1.86 -11.12 4.28
C VAL A 54 0.79 -10.06 4.54
N LEU A 55 -0.47 -10.32 4.17
CA LEU A 55 -1.57 -9.39 4.40
C LEU A 55 -1.80 -9.14 5.90
N ILE A 56 -1.68 -10.18 6.75
CA ILE A 56 -1.74 -10.02 8.21
C ILE A 56 -0.62 -9.11 8.72
N ILE A 57 0.62 -9.30 8.25
CA ILE A 57 1.77 -8.46 8.64
C ILE A 57 1.51 -6.99 8.25
N CYS A 58 1.08 -6.74 7.01
CA CYS A 58 0.75 -5.41 6.51
C CYS A 58 -0.33 -4.75 7.36
N MET A 59 -1.43 -5.46 7.61
CA MET A 59 -2.55 -4.99 8.43
C MET A 59 -2.12 -4.63 9.85
N LEU A 60 -1.27 -5.45 10.48
CA LEU A 60 -0.79 -5.18 11.85
C LEU A 60 0.04 -3.90 11.91
N ARG A 61 0.98 -3.70 10.97
CA ARG A 61 1.85 -2.52 10.96
C ARG A 61 1.08 -1.24 10.63
N ASP A 62 0.18 -1.31 9.66
CA ASP A 62 -0.65 -0.15 9.28
C ASP A 62 -1.67 0.18 10.37
N TYR A 63 -2.27 -0.82 11.03
CA TYR A 63 -3.16 -0.60 12.15
C TYR A 63 -2.46 0.10 13.31
N VAL A 64 -1.25 -0.33 13.66
CA VAL A 64 -0.45 0.35 14.70
C VAL A 64 -0.20 1.81 14.33
N GLN A 65 0.17 2.10 13.08
CA GLN A 65 0.37 3.48 12.61
C GLN A 65 -0.92 4.31 12.71
N ILE A 66 -2.06 3.76 12.30
CA ILE A 66 -3.35 4.45 12.36
C ILE A 66 -3.74 4.75 13.82
N VAL A 67 -3.54 3.80 14.74
CA VAL A 67 -3.91 3.99 16.14
C VAL A 67 -2.94 4.94 16.86
N ASP A 68 -1.64 4.88 16.56
CA ASP A 68 -0.63 5.83 17.08
C ASP A 68 -1.06 7.29 16.80
N GLU A 69 -1.75 7.55 15.70
CA GLU A 69 -2.19 8.89 15.32
C GLU A 69 -3.56 9.30 15.87
N ILE A 70 -4.48 8.34 16.00
CA ILE A 70 -5.84 8.64 16.51
C ILE A 70 -5.82 8.74 18.04
N ARG A 71 -4.97 7.94 18.70
CA ARG A 71 -4.99 7.74 20.16
C ARG A 71 -3.56 7.78 20.74
N ALA A 72 -2.78 8.77 20.33
CA ALA A 72 -1.41 8.98 20.84
C ALA A 72 -1.35 9.07 22.38
N ASP A 73 -2.39 9.65 23.00
CA ASP A 73 -2.45 9.89 24.45
C ASP A 73 -3.00 8.71 25.26
N ASP A 74 -3.34 7.58 24.61
CA ASP A 74 -3.89 6.42 25.30
C ASP A 74 -2.76 5.60 25.97
N ILE A 75 -2.78 5.58 27.30
CA ILE A 75 -1.78 4.89 28.12
C ILE A 75 -1.84 3.37 27.91
N GLN A 76 -3.02 2.79 27.72
CA GLN A 76 -3.16 1.34 27.52
C GLN A 76 -2.61 0.92 26.15
N TRP A 77 -2.82 1.77 25.15
CA TRP A 77 -2.26 1.59 23.82
C TRP A 77 -0.73 1.65 23.85
N SER A 78 -0.17 2.77 24.32
CA SER A 78 1.26 3.04 24.33
C SER A 78 2.06 2.07 25.20
N ALA A 79 1.54 1.68 26.36
CA ALA A 79 2.26 0.84 27.31
C ALA A 79 2.21 -0.67 27.01
N TYR A 80 1.22 -1.15 26.25
CA TYR A 80 1.02 -2.59 26.07
C TYR A 80 0.71 -3.00 24.63
N TYR A 81 -0.37 -2.48 24.04
CA TYR A 81 -0.86 -3.00 22.76
C TYR A 81 0.07 -2.67 21.59
N ARG A 82 0.65 -1.46 21.56
CA ARG A 82 1.55 -1.02 20.51
C ARG A 82 2.73 -1.98 20.32
N ASP A 83 3.49 -2.23 21.39
CA ASP A 83 4.66 -3.11 21.39
C ASP A 83 4.26 -4.57 21.10
N LYS A 84 3.11 -5.03 21.62
CA LYS A 84 2.60 -6.37 21.37
C LYS A 84 2.29 -6.60 19.88
N PHE A 85 1.62 -5.66 19.22
CA PHE A 85 1.29 -5.78 17.79
C PHE A 85 2.53 -5.69 16.91
N LEU A 86 3.47 -4.80 17.22
CA LEU A 86 4.75 -4.70 16.49
C LEU A 86 5.55 -5.99 16.61
N LYS A 87 5.75 -6.52 17.83
CA LYS A 87 6.45 -7.79 18.05
C LYS A 87 5.78 -8.97 17.36
N MET A 88 4.45 -8.98 17.25
CA MET A 88 3.74 -10.01 16.48
C MET A 88 4.03 -9.88 14.99
N ALA A 89 3.98 -8.67 14.43
CA ALA A 89 4.30 -8.42 13.03
C ALA A 89 5.76 -8.77 12.71
N ASP A 90 6.70 -8.38 13.56
CA ASP A 90 8.13 -8.67 13.42
C ASP A 90 8.40 -10.18 13.43
N ARG A 91 7.82 -10.91 14.38
CA ARG A 91 7.96 -12.37 14.45
C ARG A 91 7.42 -13.08 13.21
N LEU A 92 6.27 -12.62 12.68
CA LEU A 92 5.71 -13.19 11.46
C LEU A 92 6.58 -12.86 10.25
N SER A 93 7.01 -11.61 10.12
CA SER A 93 7.90 -11.12 9.06
C SER A 93 9.24 -11.87 9.03
N GLU A 94 9.89 -12.06 10.17
CA GLU A 94 11.14 -12.82 10.29
C GLU A 94 10.97 -14.29 9.89
N GLN A 95 9.84 -14.92 10.25
CA GLN A 95 9.58 -16.33 9.94
C GLN A 95 9.39 -16.60 8.44
N ILE A 96 8.89 -15.61 7.71
CA ILE A 96 8.65 -15.71 6.26
C ILE A 96 9.65 -14.90 5.43
N GLU A 97 10.66 -14.30 6.06
CA GLU A 97 11.67 -13.43 5.43
C GLU A 97 11.06 -12.28 4.59
N TYR A 98 9.94 -11.71 5.05
CA TYR A 98 9.22 -10.66 4.35
C TYR A 98 9.62 -9.26 4.84
N ASP A 99 10.12 -8.41 3.95
CA ASP A 99 10.45 -7.01 4.23
C ASP A 99 9.27 -6.07 3.92
N TYR A 100 8.53 -5.69 4.97
CA TYR A 100 7.41 -4.75 4.87
C TYR A 100 7.85 -3.34 4.47
N ASP A 101 8.97 -2.84 4.99
CA ASP A 101 9.39 -1.45 4.73
C ASP A 101 9.78 -1.29 3.26
N ALA A 102 10.49 -2.27 2.70
CA ALA A 102 10.78 -2.31 1.27
C ALA A 102 9.50 -2.39 0.41
N ALA A 103 8.49 -3.16 0.83
CA ALA A 103 7.21 -3.25 0.11
C ALA A 103 6.44 -1.93 0.13
N LYS A 104 6.40 -1.26 1.29
CA LYS A 104 5.77 0.04 1.45
C LYS A 104 6.43 1.11 0.59
N GLU A 105 7.76 1.16 0.56
CA GLU A 105 8.50 2.13 -0.27
C GLU A 105 8.26 1.93 -1.76
N ARG A 106 8.14 0.67 -2.23
CA ARG A 106 7.78 0.38 -3.62
C ARG A 106 6.41 0.93 -3.98
N CYS A 107 5.40 0.72 -3.12
CA CYS A 107 4.06 1.26 -3.29
C CYS A 107 4.05 2.80 -3.30
N LEU A 108 4.71 3.43 -2.33
CA LEU A 108 4.84 4.89 -2.27
C LEU A 108 5.52 5.46 -3.52
N THR A 109 6.57 4.80 -4.01
CA THR A 109 7.27 5.21 -5.23
C THR A 109 6.39 5.08 -6.47
N LYS A 110 5.61 4.00 -6.60
CA LYS A 110 4.65 3.83 -7.69
C LYS A 110 3.60 4.92 -7.68
N ARG A 111 3.01 5.18 -6.51
CA ARG A 111 2.04 6.26 -6.34
C ARG A 111 2.62 7.63 -6.71
N GLN A 112 3.82 7.95 -6.25
CA GLN A 112 4.49 9.19 -6.65
C GLN A 112 4.71 9.26 -8.16
N ARG A 113 5.03 8.14 -8.82
CA ARG A 113 5.15 8.09 -10.28
C ARG A 113 3.81 8.28 -10.97
N GLU A 114 2.72 7.72 -10.45
CA GLU A 114 1.37 7.88 -11.01
C GLU A 114 0.83 9.30 -10.82
N GLU A 115 1.03 9.90 -9.64
CA GLU A 115 0.72 11.30 -9.37
C GLU A 115 1.52 12.23 -10.32
N ASN A 116 2.83 11.98 -10.48
CA ASN A 116 3.67 12.75 -11.41
C ASN A 116 3.33 12.49 -12.89
N ALA A 117 2.91 11.28 -13.27
CA ALA A 117 2.52 10.95 -14.64
C ALA A 117 1.16 11.56 -15.02
N GLY A 118 0.25 11.71 -14.05
CA GLY A 118 -0.98 12.46 -14.20
C GLY A 118 -0.73 13.93 -14.57
N ASP A 119 0.23 14.57 -13.91
CA ASP A 119 0.66 15.95 -14.21
C ASP A 119 1.32 16.08 -15.60
N ILE A 120 2.06 15.06 -16.08
CA ILE A 120 2.65 15.07 -17.42
C ILE A 120 1.58 14.94 -18.52
N GLY A 121 0.51 14.19 -18.28
CA GLY A 121 -0.60 14.03 -19.22
C GLY A 121 -1.36 15.33 -19.48
N GLU A 122 -1.62 16.11 -18.44
CA GLU A 122 -2.25 17.43 -18.55
C GLU A 122 -1.34 18.42 -19.29
N ASP A 123 -0.04 18.40 -19.04
CA ASP A 123 0.92 19.33 -19.65
C ASP A 123 1.20 19.00 -21.14
N ALA A 124 1.19 17.71 -21.51
CA ALA A 124 1.27 17.28 -22.91
C ALA A 124 -0.01 17.65 -23.69
N MET A 125 -1.19 17.51 -23.07
CA MET A 125 -2.46 17.90 -23.70
C MET A 125 -2.58 19.43 -23.81
N ALA A 126 -2.15 20.18 -22.79
CA ALA A 126 -2.09 21.63 -22.78
C ALA A 126 -1.09 22.16 -23.84
N MET A 127 0.08 21.53 -23.99
CA MET A 127 1.01 21.82 -25.09
C MET A 127 0.37 21.54 -26.45
N ALA A 128 -0.28 20.39 -26.65
CA ALA A 128 -0.94 20.06 -27.91
C ALA A 128 -2.05 21.07 -28.28
N VAL A 129 -2.83 21.54 -27.30
CA VAL A 129 -3.85 22.58 -27.51
C VAL A 129 -3.23 23.94 -27.84
N LYS A 130 -2.11 24.31 -27.20
CA LYS A 130 -1.35 25.54 -27.53
C LYS A 130 -0.76 25.49 -28.94
N TYR A 131 -0.16 24.37 -29.35
CA TYR A 131 0.35 24.18 -30.71
C TYR A 131 -0.78 24.14 -31.77
N GLY A 132 -1.94 23.55 -31.44
CA GLY A 132 -3.13 23.53 -32.31
C GLY A 132 -3.76 24.92 -32.51
N LYS A 133 -3.79 25.76 -31.47
CA LYS A 133 -4.26 27.17 -31.57
C LYS A 133 -3.25 28.07 -32.31
N GLY A 134 -1.95 27.80 -32.20
CA GLY A 134 -0.90 28.54 -32.92
C GLY A 134 -0.93 28.33 -34.45
N LYS A 135 -1.26 27.12 -34.92
CA LYS A 135 -1.44 26.84 -36.36
C LYS A 135 -2.66 27.55 -36.97
N LYS A 136 -3.81 27.55 -36.26
CA LYS A 136 -5.03 28.23 -36.72
C LYS A 136 -4.90 29.76 -36.80
N LYS A 137 -4.01 30.38 -36.02
CA LYS A 137 -3.77 31.83 -36.07
C LYS A 137 -2.88 32.22 -37.27
N LYS A 138 -1.86 31.42 -37.59
CA LYS A 138 -0.96 31.64 -38.75
C LYS A 138 -1.63 31.41 -40.11
N GLU A 139 -2.66 30.57 -40.20
CA GLU A 139 -3.44 30.38 -41.44
C GLU A 139 -4.44 31.52 -41.70
N LYS A 140 -4.98 32.15 -40.64
CA LYS A 140 -5.90 33.31 -40.77
C LYS A 140 -5.20 34.63 -41.08
N GLU A 141 -3.93 34.80 -40.73
CA GLU A 141 -3.17 36.01 -41.11
C GLU A 141 -2.68 35.97 -42.56
N LYS A 142 -2.42 34.78 -43.13
CA LYS A 142 -2.02 34.61 -44.54
C LYS A 142 -3.16 34.74 -45.57
N SER A 143 -4.42 34.79 -45.12
CA SER A 143 -5.60 34.86 -45.99
C SER A 143 -6.19 36.27 -46.10
N ASN A 144 -5.60 37.27 -45.43
CA ASN A 144 -6.01 38.68 -45.49
C ASN A 144 -5.02 39.59 -46.26
N GLU A 145 -4.07 39.01 -47.01
CA GLU A 145 -3.04 39.75 -47.76
C GLU A 145 -3.00 39.42 -49.27
N ASN A 146 -4.10 38.88 -49.83
CA ASN A 146 -4.29 38.75 -51.28
C ASN A 146 -5.53 39.52 -51.74
#